data_AF-A0A8H7S3J3-F1
#
_entry.id   AF-A0A8H7S3J3-F1
#
_cell.length_a   1.000
_cell.length_b   1.000
_cell.length_c   1.000
_cell.angle_alpha   90.00
_cell.angle_beta   90.00
_cell.angle_gamma   90.00
#
_symmetry.space_group_name_H-M   'P 1'
#
loop_
_entity.id
_entity.type
_entity.pdbx_description
1 polymer ?
#
loop_
_entity_poly.entity_id
_entity_poly.type
_entity_poly.pdbx_seq_one_letter_code
_entity_poly.pdbx_strand_id
1 'polypeptide(L)'
;MTILHVVVLGLPAQERYKKEHMLQVAIIPGDHNGDLYTFLRPLLNELQTLEAAGMRGTCPDGVYSFNVYWMLTSGDIIGVQEICHHTGHTSQYGCRQCRIKTIPHVSPSGNGIGHYYRETVTMSDPREMNEFIDGDKGFGIKKATEFGSLESFHGHTFFGLDELHLIGANCSRKIWLMISGEYKKVNCTIELPKQICLSIGSAIIESGPTIPSSIFEGSFRGQYYYILSI
;
A
#
# COMPACT_ATOMS: atom_id res chain seq x y z
N MET A 1 -0.41 -16.26 0.73
CA MET A 1 -1.64 -16.26 -0.08
C MET A 1 -1.87 -14.81 -0.47
N THR A 2 -2.09 -14.55 -1.75
CA THR A 2 -2.37 -13.20 -2.26
C THR A 2 -3.82 -13.17 -2.71
N ILE A 3 -4.61 -12.21 -2.23
CA ILE A 3 -6.00 -12.04 -2.63
C ILE A 3 -6.07 -10.80 -3.52
N LEU A 4 -6.70 -10.95 -4.68
CA LEU A 4 -6.92 -9.86 -5.62
C LEU A 4 -8.36 -9.40 -5.54
N HIS A 5 -8.53 -8.14 -5.13
CA HIS A 5 -9.81 -7.45 -5.11
C HIS A 5 -9.82 -6.33 -6.13
N VAL A 6 -10.92 -6.21 -6.86
CA VAL A 6 -11.21 -5.09 -7.75
C VAL A 6 -12.28 -4.23 -7.09
N VAL A 7 -12.01 -2.92 -7.04
CA VAL A 7 -12.91 -1.92 -6.47
C VAL A 7 -13.40 -1.02 -7.60
N VAL A 8 -14.72 -0.89 -7.73
CA VAL A 8 -15.33 -0.01 -8.73
C VAL A 8 -15.33 1.42 -8.23
N LEU A 9 -14.40 2.24 -8.74
CA LEU A 9 -14.25 3.64 -8.32
C LEU A 9 -15.43 4.54 -8.69
N GLY A 10 -16.32 4.09 -9.59
CA GLY A 10 -17.56 4.79 -9.93
C GLY A 10 -18.60 4.79 -8.81
N LEU A 11 -18.49 3.90 -7.82
CA LEU A 11 -19.36 3.89 -6.64
C LEU A 11 -18.90 4.94 -5.61
N PRO A 12 -19.79 5.53 -4.79
CA PRO A 12 -19.40 6.41 -3.69
C PRO A 12 -18.39 5.75 -2.74
N ALA A 13 -17.49 6.54 -2.13
CA ALA A 13 -16.43 6.01 -1.26
C ALA A 13 -16.98 5.19 -0.07
N GLN A 14 -18.14 5.57 0.44
CA GLN A 14 -18.87 4.89 1.53
C GLN A 14 -19.43 3.52 1.12
N GLU A 15 -19.58 3.30 -0.19
CA GLU A 15 -20.20 2.09 -0.75
C GLU A 15 -19.18 1.14 -1.37
N ARG A 16 -18.16 1.66 -2.06
CA ARG A 16 -17.25 0.88 -2.92
C ARG A 16 -16.42 -0.19 -2.19
N TYR A 17 -16.21 -0.04 -0.88
CA TYR A 17 -15.45 -0.97 -0.04
C TYR A 17 -16.33 -1.92 0.78
N LYS A 18 -17.66 -1.88 0.59
CA LYS A 18 -18.55 -2.88 1.18
C LYS A 18 -18.33 -4.23 0.49
N LYS A 19 -18.50 -5.32 1.25
CA LYS A 19 -18.21 -6.68 0.78
C LYS A 19 -18.99 -7.04 -0.49
N GLU A 20 -20.23 -6.57 -0.60
CA GLU A 20 -21.13 -6.75 -1.73
C GLU A 20 -20.74 -5.96 -2.99
N HIS A 21 -19.86 -4.96 -2.86
CA HIS A 21 -19.40 -4.12 -3.97
C HIS A 21 -17.92 -4.35 -4.35
N MET A 22 -17.19 -5.15 -3.55
CA MET A 22 -15.83 -5.57 -3.86
C MET A 22 -15.85 -6.87 -4.65
N LEU A 23 -15.21 -6.86 -5.82
CA LEU A 23 -15.10 -8.04 -6.67
C LEU A 23 -13.83 -8.81 -6.30
N GLN A 24 -13.96 -10.01 -5.72
CA GLN A 24 -12.81 -10.88 -5.52
C GLN A 24 -12.56 -11.69 -6.79
N VAL A 25 -11.51 -11.33 -7.52
CA VAL A 25 -11.24 -11.90 -8.85
C VAL A 25 -10.28 -13.09 -8.81
N ALA A 26 -9.43 -13.18 -7.78
CA ALA A 26 -8.52 -14.32 -7.61
C ALA A 26 -8.05 -14.49 -6.17
N ILE A 27 -7.73 -15.74 -5.83
CA ILE A 27 -6.97 -16.14 -4.65
C ILE A 27 -5.75 -16.92 -5.16
N ILE A 28 -4.56 -16.37 -4.94
CA ILE A 28 -3.29 -16.93 -5.40
C ILE A 28 -2.59 -17.60 -4.20
N PRO A 29 -2.18 -18.87 -4.31
CA PRO A 29 -1.41 -19.55 -3.28
C PRO A 29 -0.15 -18.79 -2.89
N GLY A 30 0.24 -18.82 -1.60
CA GLY A 30 1.38 -18.04 -1.11
C GLY A 30 2.76 -18.60 -1.49
N ASP A 31 2.81 -19.86 -1.87
CA ASP A 31 3.98 -20.64 -2.25
C ASP A 31 4.18 -20.68 -3.76
N HIS A 32 3.70 -19.65 -4.48
CA HIS A 32 3.93 -19.56 -5.90
C HIS A 32 5.40 -19.25 -6.18
N ASN A 33 6.12 -20.23 -6.73
CA ASN A 33 7.47 -20.04 -7.29
C ASN A 33 7.46 -19.29 -8.64
N GLY A 34 6.30 -18.76 -9.04
CA GLY A 34 6.06 -18.13 -10.33
C GLY A 34 5.96 -16.61 -10.22
N ASP A 35 6.09 -15.93 -11.35
CA ASP A 35 5.84 -14.50 -11.47
C ASP A 35 4.35 -14.21 -11.22
N LEU A 36 4.00 -13.30 -10.30
CA LEU A 36 2.61 -12.90 -10.01
C LEU A 36 1.82 -12.59 -11.29
N TYR A 37 2.50 -12.04 -12.31
CA TYR A 37 1.93 -11.76 -13.62
C TYR A 37 1.39 -12.98 -14.37
N THR A 38 1.90 -14.18 -14.11
CA THR A 38 1.34 -15.41 -14.70
C THR A 38 -0.14 -15.59 -14.33
N PHE A 39 -0.55 -15.13 -13.15
CA PHE A 39 -1.93 -15.13 -12.69
C PHE A 39 -2.70 -13.87 -13.11
N LEU A 40 -2.03 -12.73 -13.27
CA LEU A 40 -2.67 -11.45 -13.63
C LEU A 40 -2.96 -11.30 -15.12
N ARG A 41 -2.20 -11.96 -16.01
CA ARG A 41 -2.34 -11.82 -17.47
C ARG A 41 -3.76 -12.00 -18.00
N PRO A 42 -4.55 -13.01 -17.58
CA PRO A 42 -5.92 -13.14 -18.04
C PRO A 42 -6.75 -11.89 -17.72
N LEU A 43 -6.62 -11.36 -16.50
CA LEU A 43 -7.32 -10.14 -16.07
C LEU A 43 -6.84 -8.91 -16.85
N LEU A 44 -5.53 -8.77 -17.08
CA LEU A 44 -4.97 -7.68 -17.88
C LEU A 44 -5.50 -7.70 -19.33
N ASN A 45 -5.55 -8.87 -19.97
CA ASN A 45 -6.08 -9.02 -21.33
C ASN A 45 -7.56 -8.65 -21.42
N GLU A 46 -8.37 -9.08 -20.45
CA GLU A 46 -9.79 -8.71 -20.38
C GLU A 46 -9.96 -7.19 -20.20
N LEU A 47 -9.15 -6.57 -19.33
CA LEU A 47 -9.21 -5.14 -19.08
C LEU A 47 -8.74 -4.32 -20.27
N GLN A 48 -7.68 -4.74 -20.98
CA GLN A 48 -7.28 -4.13 -22.25
C GLN A 48 -8.40 -4.18 -23.29
N THR A 49 -9.12 -5.31 -23.34
CA THR A 49 -10.29 -5.44 -24.22
C THR A 49 -11.38 -4.46 -23.82
N LEU A 50 -11.65 -4.30 -22.52
CA LEU A 50 -12.66 -3.37 -22.01
C LEU A 50 -12.25 -1.89 -22.13
N GLU A 51 -10.95 -1.57 -22.08
CA GLU A 51 -10.42 -0.23 -22.34
C GLU A 51 -10.62 0.14 -23.82
N ALA A 52 -10.28 -0.79 -24.73
CA ALA A 52 -10.31 -0.54 -26.17
C ALA A 52 -11.72 -0.62 -26.78
N ALA A 53 -12.52 -1.62 -26.40
CA ALA A 53 -13.82 -1.91 -27.00
C ALA A 53 -15.02 -1.45 -26.14
N GLY A 54 -14.79 -1.18 -24.86
CA GLY A 54 -15.86 -0.95 -23.89
C GLY A 54 -16.68 -2.20 -23.58
N MET A 55 -17.73 -2.01 -22.78
CA MET A 55 -18.75 -3.00 -22.48
C MET A 55 -20.13 -2.40 -22.76
N ARG A 56 -21.05 -3.27 -23.20
CA ARG A 56 -22.46 -2.93 -23.41
C ARG A 56 -23.34 -3.85 -22.57
N GLY A 57 -24.15 -3.25 -21.70
CA GLY A 57 -25.08 -3.96 -20.82
C GLY A 57 -26.52 -3.64 -21.17
N THR A 58 -27.39 -4.65 -21.12
CA THR A 58 -28.85 -4.46 -21.24
C THR A 58 -29.47 -4.55 -19.86
N CYS A 59 -30.19 -3.52 -19.48
CA CYS A 59 -30.97 -3.43 -18.25
C CYS A 59 -32.48 -3.33 -18.61
N PRO A 60 -33.39 -3.58 -17.66
CA PRO A 60 -34.83 -3.48 -17.92
C PRO A 60 -35.28 -2.12 -18.46
N ASP A 61 -34.54 -1.06 -18.15
CA ASP A 61 -34.83 0.34 -18.49
C ASP A 61 -34.06 0.84 -19.73
N GLY A 62 -33.11 0.07 -20.27
CA GLY A 62 -32.36 0.51 -21.44
C GLY A 62 -31.09 -0.27 -21.73
N VAL A 63 -30.35 0.20 -22.72
CA VAL A 63 -29.04 -0.35 -23.10
C VAL A 63 -27.96 0.69 -22.82
N TYR A 64 -26.99 0.31 -22.00
CA TYR A 64 -25.91 1.18 -21.54
C TYR A 64 -24.59 0.72 -22.13
N SER A 65 -23.73 1.67 -22.48
CA SER A 65 -22.37 1.42 -22.94
C SER A 65 -21.39 2.18 -22.07
N PHE A 66 -20.29 1.55 -21.72
CA PHE A 66 -19.31 2.11 -20.81
C PHE A 66 -17.92 1.55 -21.10
N ASN A 67 -16.91 2.39 -20.89
CA ASN A 67 -15.52 1.97 -20.94
C ASN A 67 -15.05 1.69 -19.52
N VAL A 68 -14.18 0.69 -19.36
CA VAL A 68 -13.60 0.32 -18.07
C VAL A 68 -12.11 0.62 -18.15
N TYR A 69 -11.60 1.39 -17.21
CA TYR A 69 -10.18 1.74 -17.11
C TYR A 69 -9.60 1.30 -15.77
N TRP A 70 -8.40 0.71 -15.80
CA TRP A 70 -7.70 0.35 -14.56
C TRP A 70 -6.99 1.58 -13.99
N MET A 71 -7.60 2.23 -12.99
CA MET A 71 -7.06 3.50 -12.51
C MET A 71 -5.81 3.38 -11.63
N LEU A 72 -5.72 2.38 -10.76
CA LEU A 72 -4.55 2.17 -9.89
C LEU A 72 -4.51 0.74 -9.35
N THR A 73 -3.34 0.30 -8.92
CA THR A 73 -3.18 -0.93 -8.13
C THR A 73 -2.54 -0.58 -6.79
N SER A 74 -3.16 -1.01 -5.70
CA SER A 74 -2.67 -0.79 -4.34
C SER A 74 -2.57 -2.10 -3.55
N GLY A 75 -1.79 -2.06 -2.48
CA GLY A 75 -1.59 -3.20 -1.58
C GLY A 75 -0.57 -2.86 -0.51
N ASP A 76 -0.18 -3.86 0.28
CA ASP A 76 0.93 -3.70 1.22
C ASP A 76 2.26 -3.45 0.49
N ILE A 77 3.30 -3.09 1.25
CA ILE A 77 4.61 -2.75 0.66
C ILE A 77 5.15 -3.90 -0.20
N ILE A 78 4.96 -5.15 0.22
CA ILE A 78 5.54 -6.32 -0.46
C ILE A 78 4.77 -6.61 -1.75
N GLY A 79 3.45 -6.63 -1.70
CA GLY A 79 2.61 -6.84 -2.88
C GLY A 79 2.79 -5.75 -3.92
N VAL A 80 2.90 -4.49 -3.48
CA VAL A 80 3.17 -3.36 -4.39
C VAL A 80 4.56 -3.47 -4.99
N GLN A 81 5.56 -3.84 -4.19
CA GLN A 81 6.93 -4.07 -4.66
C GLN A 81 6.98 -5.19 -5.72
N GLU A 82 6.19 -6.24 -5.55
CA GLU A 82 6.09 -7.34 -6.50
C GLU A 82 5.49 -6.89 -7.83
N ILE A 83 4.33 -6.24 -7.82
CA ILE A 83 3.66 -5.77 -9.05
C ILE A 83 4.50 -4.73 -9.80
N CYS A 84 5.16 -3.76 -9.14
CA CYS A 84 5.98 -2.77 -9.84
C CYS A 84 7.43 -3.24 -10.03
N HIS A 85 7.74 -4.51 -9.70
CA HIS A 85 9.06 -5.10 -9.76
C HIS A 85 10.17 -4.30 -9.06
N HIS A 86 9.81 -3.59 -8.00
CA HIS A 86 10.73 -2.75 -7.25
C HIS A 86 11.67 -3.60 -6.36
N THR A 87 12.87 -3.08 -6.10
CA THR A 87 13.89 -3.71 -5.24
C THR A 87 13.48 -3.76 -3.77
N GLY A 88 12.59 -2.85 -3.38
CA GLY A 88 11.97 -2.82 -2.07
C GLY A 88 12.44 -1.68 -1.19
N HIS A 89 11.73 -1.48 -0.08
CA HIS A 89 11.93 -0.35 0.82
C HIS A 89 13.29 -0.35 1.54
N THR A 90 14.00 -1.47 1.55
CA THR A 90 15.34 -1.60 2.13
C THR A 90 16.47 -1.31 1.15
N SER A 91 16.16 -0.98 -0.12
CA SER A 91 17.19 -0.70 -1.12
C SER A 91 17.74 0.73 -1.02
N GLN A 92 18.83 0.98 -1.75
CA GLN A 92 19.40 2.32 -1.85
C GLN A 92 18.44 3.33 -2.50
N TYR A 93 17.57 2.87 -3.39
CA TYR A 93 16.50 3.64 -4.03
C TYR A 93 15.16 3.06 -3.61
N GLY A 94 14.92 3.01 -2.30
CA GLY A 94 13.80 2.32 -1.68
C GLY A 94 12.43 2.97 -1.91
N CYS A 95 12.39 4.19 -2.45
CA CYS A 95 11.16 4.89 -2.77
C CYS A 95 10.67 4.51 -4.17
N ARG A 96 9.43 4.03 -4.27
CA ARG A 96 8.81 3.71 -5.57
C ARG A 96 8.27 4.94 -6.32
N GLN A 97 8.23 6.11 -5.68
CA GLN A 97 7.65 7.32 -6.27
C GLN A 97 8.70 8.30 -6.79
N CYS A 98 9.88 8.32 -6.19
CA CYS A 98 10.99 9.18 -6.59
C CYS A 98 12.33 8.44 -6.47
N ARG A 99 13.37 8.97 -7.11
CA ARG A 99 14.73 8.40 -7.10
C ARG A 99 15.56 8.82 -5.88
N ILE A 100 14.90 9.22 -4.80
CA ILE A 100 15.60 9.64 -3.58
C ILE A 100 16.51 8.52 -3.06
N LYS A 101 17.76 8.89 -2.83
CA LYS A 101 18.81 7.98 -2.40
C LYS A 101 18.83 7.88 -0.88
N THR A 102 18.86 6.67 -0.36
CA THR A 102 19.00 6.42 1.08
C THR A 102 20.46 6.40 1.51
N ILE A 103 20.68 6.67 2.78
CA ILE A 103 21.96 6.53 3.45
C ILE A 103 21.91 5.28 4.33
N PRO A 104 22.89 4.36 4.21
CA PRO A 104 22.96 3.20 5.08
C PRO A 104 23.31 3.64 6.51
N HIS A 105 22.65 3.04 7.48
CA HIS A 105 22.93 3.24 8.90
C HIS A 105 22.98 1.88 9.59
N VAL A 106 24.09 1.61 10.28
CA VAL A 106 24.26 0.38 11.05
C VAL A 106 23.39 0.46 12.30
N SER A 107 22.64 -0.59 12.60
CA SER A 107 21.88 -0.67 13.86
C SER A 107 22.81 -0.39 15.03
N PRO A 108 22.38 0.38 16.06
CA PRO A 108 23.14 0.56 17.29
C PRO A 108 23.53 -0.78 17.96
N SER A 109 22.74 -1.83 17.72
CA SER A 109 23.00 -3.18 18.21
C SER A 109 23.92 -4.03 17.32
N GLY A 110 24.43 -3.47 16.20
CA GLY A 110 25.27 -4.17 15.22
C GLY A 110 24.55 -5.17 14.30
N ASN A 111 23.27 -5.45 14.53
CA ASN A 111 22.55 -6.57 13.88
C ASN A 111 21.95 -6.25 12.49
N GLY A 112 22.54 -5.32 11.75
CA GLY A 112 22.10 -5.02 10.38
C GLY A 112 22.31 -3.57 9.96
N ILE A 113 22.04 -3.32 8.68
CA ILE A 113 22.12 -2.00 8.05
C ILE A 113 20.70 -1.63 7.60
N GLY A 114 20.18 -0.53 8.13
CA GLY A 114 18.96 0.10 7.65
C GLY A 114 19.29 1.19 6.62
N HIS A 115 18.34 1.48 5.74
CA HIS A 115 18.47 2.52 4.71
C HIS A 115 17.50 3.66 5.04
N TYR A 116 18.01 4.88 5.26
CA TYR A 116 17.23 6.02 5.74
C TYR A 116 17.36 7.22 4.82
N TYR A 117 16.28 7.98 4.68
CA TYR A 117 16.25 9.24 3.94
C TYR A 117 16.76 10.37 4.84
N ARG A 118 17.70 11.19 4.35
CA ARG A 118 18.29 12.32 5.12
C ARG A 118 17.76 13.68 4.65
N GLU A 119 17.26 13.77 3.42
CA GLU A 119 16.89 15.03 2.80
C GLU A 119 15.45 15.45 3.17
N THR A 120 15.25 16.76 3.38
CA THR A 120 13.94 17.39 3.61
C THR A 120 13.08 17.47 2.35
N VAL A 121 13.65 17.15 1.18
CA VAL A 121 12.98 17.27 -0.10
C VAL A 121 12.42 15.91 -0.50
N THR A 122 11.12 15.73 -0.29
CA THR A 122 10.38 14.61 -0.85
C THR A 122 10.02 14.95 -2.30
N MET A 123 10.10 13.98 -3.22
CA MET A 123 9.58 14.09 -4.59
C MET A 123 10.24 15.13 -5.53
N SER A 124 11.46 15.60 -5.28
CA SER A 124 12.17 16.50 -6.23
C SER A 124 12.56 15.84 -7.56
N ASP A 125 12.70 14.52 -7.57
CA ASP A 125 13.02 13.71 -8.75
C ASP A 125 12.05 12.51 -8.82
N PRO A 126 10.78 12.74 -9.22
CA PRO A 126 9.81 11.68 -9.41
C PRO A 126 10.31 10.65 -10.41
N ARG A 127 9.88 9.40 -10.24
CA ARG A 127 10.21 8.36 -11.22
C ARG A 127 9.43 8.57 -12.49
N GLU A 128 10.11 8.45 -13.61
CA GLU A 128 9.50 8.56 -14.93
C GLU A 128 8.70 7.30 -15.26
N MET A 129 7.67 7.46 -16.09
CA MET A 129 6.81 6.34 -16.50
C MET A 129 7.60 5.23 -17.23
N ASN A 130 8.58 5.62 -18.05
CA ASN A 130 9.41 4.69 -18.81
C ASN A 130 10.27 3.78 -17.93
N GLU A 131 10.68 4.20 -16.73
CA GLU A 131 11.39 3.34 -15.77
C GLU A 131 10.60 2.09 -15.42
N PHE A 132 9.26 2.19 -15.41
CA PHE A 132 8.38 1.06 -15.15
C PHE A 132 8.11 0.24 -16.41
N ILE A 133 8.03 0.87 -17.58
CA ILE A 133 7.77 0.20 -18.87
C ILE A 133 9.00 -0.60 -19.34
N ASP A 134 10.20 -0.02 -19.22
CA ASP A 134 11.44 -0.62 -19.71
C ASP A 134 12.18 -1.38 -18.59
N GLY A 135 11.90 -1.01 -17.34
CA GLY A 135 12.72 -1.36 -16.19
C GLY A 135 13.90 -0.40 -16.01
N ASP A 136 14.36 -0.25 -14.77
CA ASP A 136 15.49 0.59 -14.42
C ASP A 136 16.23 -0.01 -13.23
N LYS A 137 17.16 -0.93 -13.52
CA LYS A 137 17.95 -1.60 -12.47
C LYS A 137 18.85 -0.63 -11.70
N GLY A 138 19.22 0.50 -12.31
CA GLY A 138 20.05 1.54 -11.68
C GLY A 138 19.32 2.21 -10.53
N PHE A 139 18.01 2.45 -10.70
CA PHE A 139 17.15 3.04 -9.68
C PHE A 139 16.19 2.04 -9.03
N GLY A 140 16.42 0.74 -9.18
CA GLY A 140 15.75 -0.28 -8.38
C GLY A 140 14.41 -0.78 -8.92
N ILE A 141 14.07 -0.56 -10.20
CA ILE A 141 13.02 -1.26 -10.93
C ILE A 141 13.65 -2.44 -11.69
N LYS A 142 13.41 -3.67 -11.24
CA LYS A 142 14.17 -4.84 -11.71
C LYS A 142 13.88 -5.22 -13.16
N LYS A 143 12.64 -5.05 -13.59
CA LYS A 143 12.11 -5.40 -14.93
C LYS A 143 10.80 -4.65 -15.18
N ALA A 144 10.37 -4.62 -16.44
CA ALA A 144 9.11 -4.03 -16.90
C ALA A 144 7.88 -4.53 -16.12
N THR A 145 6.94 -3.64 -15.81
CA THR A 145 5.60 -4.00 -15.32
C THR A 145 4.67 -4.30 -16.49
N GLU A 146 3.84 -5.35 -16.41
CA GLU A 146 2.87 -5.61 -17.48
C GLU A 146 1.73 -4.58 -17.49
N PHE A 147 1.51 -3.85 -16.38
CA PHE A 147 0.60 -2.71 -16.35
C PHE A 147 1.00 -1.59 -17.32
N GLY A 148 2.26 -1.53 -17.74
CA GLY A 148 2.75 -0.55 -18.71
C GLY A 148 2.11 -0.66 -20.10
N SER A 149 1.35 -1.73 -20.34
CA SER A 149 0.60 -1.96 -21.58
C SER A 149 -0.84 -1.42 -21.55
N LEU A 150 -1.29 -0.87 -20.42
CA LEU A 150 -2.62 -0.26 -20.28
C LEU A 150 -2.60 1.21 -20.71
N GLU A 151 -3.68 1.69 -21.33
CA GLU A 151 -3.79 3.11 -21.72
C GLU A 151 -3.88 4.03 -20.49
N SER A 152 -4.45 3.49 -19.40
CA SER A 152 -4.60 4.15 -18.11
C SER A 152 -3.31 4.20 -17.27
N PHE A 153 -2.23 3.54 -17.72
CA PHE A 153 -0.98 3.52 -16.99
C PHE A 153 -0.32 4.90 -17.00
N HIS A 154 0.06 5.37 -15.81
CA HIS A 154 0.60 6.72 -15.64
C HIS A 154 1.76 6.73 -14.63
N GLY A 155 2.57 5.67 -14.67
CA GLY A 155 3.85 5.58 -13.98
C GLY A 155 3.73 5.44 -12.47
N HIS A 156 4.53 6.21 -11.74
CA HIS A 156 4.76 5.98 -10.31
C HIS A 156 3.54 6.17 -9.40
N THR A 157 2.55 6.97 -9.80
CA THR A 157 1.30 7.15 -9.04
C THR A 157 0.27 6.05 -9.30
N PHE A 158 0.47 5.22 -10.32
CA PHE A 158 -0.38 4.05 -10.59
C PHE A 158 -0.31 3.02 -9.44
N PHE A 159 0.81 3.00 -8.71
CA PHE A 159 1.06 2.07 -7.61
C PHE A 159 0.80 2.71 -6.24
N GLY A 160 -0.41 2.53 -5.72
CA GLY A 160 -0.82 2.96 -4.38
C GLY A 160 -0.24 2.08 -3.26
N LEU A 161 -0.30 2.55 -2.01
CA LEU A 161 -0.07 1.69 -0.83
C LEU A 161 -1.37 1.54 -0.07
N ASP A 162 -1.52 0.44 0.66
CA ASP A 162 -2.53 0.30 1.69
C ASP A 162 -2.14 1.17 2.91
N GLU A 163 -2.77 2.34 3.03
CA GLU A 163 -2.51 3.29 4.11
C GLU A 163 -2.94 2.75 5.47
N LEU A 164 -4.01 1.95 5.54
CA LEU A 164 -4.48 1.38 6.80
C LEU A 164 -3.47 0.34 7.32
N HIS A 165 -2.91 -0.49 6.45
CA HIS A 165 -1.85 -1.42 6.83
C HIS A 165 -0.54 -0.68 7.15
N LEU A 166 -0.17 0.30 6.35
CA LEU A 166 1.07 1.06 6.55
C LEU A 166 1.04 1.91 7.83
N ILE A 167 0.08 2.84 7.91
CA ILE A 167 -0.02 3.82 9.00
C ILE A 167 -0.64 3.13 10.22
N GLY A 168 -1.79 2.49 10.00
CA GLY A 168 -2.62 1.93 11.06
C GLY A 168 -2.02 0.69 11.73
N ALA A 169 -1.45 -0.26 10.99
CA ALA A 169 -0.88 -1.48 11.60
C ALA A 169 0.62 -1.36 11.92
N ASN A 170 1.43 -0.78 11.02
CA ASN A 170 2.89 -0.83 11.14
C ASN A 170 3.50 0.39 11.85
N CYS A 171 3.05 1.61 11.54
CA CYS A 171 3.64 2.85 12.08
C CYS A 171 3.04 3.26 13.44
N SER A 172 1.72 3.20 13.58
CA SER A 172 0.98 3.67 14.76
C SER A 172 1.55 3.12 16.08
N ARG A 173 1.83 1.82 16.14
CA ARG A 173 2.40 1.16 17.33
C ARG A 173 3.75 1.75 17.72
N LYS A 174 4.62 1.95 16.74
CA LYS A 174 5.97 2.48 16.99
C LYS A 174 5.89 3.92 17.47
N ILE A 175 5.01 4.72 16.85
CA ILE A 175 4.74 6.10 17.27
C ILE A 175 4.21 6.12 18.70
N TRP A 176 3.21 5.29 19.02
CA TRP A 176 2.66 5.16 20.37
C TRP A 176 3.75 4.85 21.41
N LEU A 177 4.56 3.82 21.17
CA LEU A 177 5.66 3.46 22.07
C LEU A 177 6.67 4.60 22.25
N MET A 178 6.95 5.39 21.20
CA MET A 178 7.85 6.54 21.31
C MET A 178 7.25 7.63 22.18
N ILE A 179 5.98 7.97 21.97
CA ILE A 179 5.32 9.06 22.72
C ILE A 179 4.97 8.68 24.16
N SER A 180 4.80 7.40 24.46
CA SER A 180 4.54 6.92 25.83
C SER A 180 5.82 6.67 26.65
N GLY A 181 7.00 6.85 26.05
CA GLY A 181 8.28 6.53 26.70
C GLY A 181 8.57 5.02 26.79
N GLU A 182 7.71 4.17 26.24
CA GLU A 182 7.88 2.71 26.27
C GLU A 182 8.82 2.16 25.18
N TYR A 183 9.31 3.01 24.28
CA TYR A 183 10.25 2.63 23.23
C TYR A 183 11.67 2.46 23.78
N LYS A 184 11.92 1.34 24.47
CA LYS A 184 13.18 1.02 25.17
C LYS A 184 14.42 0.78 24.28
N LYS A 185 14.31 0.91 22.95
CA LYS A 185 15.40 0.58 22.02
C LYS A 185 16.35 1.75 21.71
N VAL A 186 15.96 2.98 22.05
CA VAL A 186 16.73 4.20 21.80
C VAL A 186 16.44 5.19 22.93
N ASN A 187 17.37 6.07 23.29
CA ASN A 187 17.07 7.27 24.09
C ASN A 187 16.09 8.16 23.30
N CYS A 188 14.81 7.82 23.34
CA CYS A 188 13.76 8.52 22.63
C CYS A 188 13.42 9.80 23.40
N THR A 189 13.64 10.94 22.76
CA THR A 189 13.41 12.27 23.36
C THR A 189 12.00 12.80 23.14
N ILE A 190 11.10 11.99 22.58
CA ILE A 190 9.75 12.41 22.13
C ILE A 190 8.68 11.86 23.08
N GLU A 191 8.95 11.81 24.37
CA GLU A 191 7.97 11.40 25.37
C GLU A 191 6.98 12.53 25.65
N LEU A 192 5.68 12.22 25.61
CA LEU A 192 4.62 13.14 25.96
C LEU A 192 4.19 12.94 27.42
N PRO A 193 3.69 14.00 28.10
CA PRO A 193 3.12 13.87 29.43
C PRO A 193 2.04 12.79 29.49
N LYS A 194 2.02 11.99 30.57
CA LYS A 194 1.05 10.89 30.78
C LYS A 194 -0.40 11.31 30.51
N GLN A 195 -0.79 12.51 30.93
CA GLN A 195 -2.15 13.02 30.72
C GLN A 195 -2.52 13.18 29.24
N ILE A 196 -1.56 13.60 28.40
CA ILE A 196 -1.76 13.72 26.95
C ILE A 196 -1.89 12.33 26.33
N CYS A 197 -1.03 11.38 26.73
CA CYS A 197 -1.12 10.00 26.29
C CYS A 197 -2.48 9.38 26.63
N LEU A 198 -3.02 9.61 27.83
CA LEU A 198 -4.36 9.17 28.23
C LEU A 198 -5.45 9.74 27.30
N SER A 199 -5.42 11.05 27.01
CA SER A 199 -6.37 11.67 26.09
C SER A 199 -6.29 11.12 24.67
N ILE A 200 -5.08 10.86 24.15
CA ILE A 200 -4.90 10.22 22.84
C ILE A 200 -5.46 8.79 22.86
N GLY A 201 -5.17 8.03 23.92
CA GLY A 201 -5.69 6.67 24.11
C GLY A 201 -7.22 6.61 24.12
N SER A 202 -7.87 7.54 24.84
CA SER A 202 -9.34 7.67 24.83
C SER A 202 -9.88 8.00 23.43
N ALA A 203 -9.27 8.94 22.72
CA ALA A 203 -9.69 9.30 21.36
C ALA A 203 -9.56 8.12 20.37
N ILE A 204 -8.52 7.29 20.52
CA ILE A 204 -8.36 6.06 19.73
C ILE A 204 -9.51 5.10 20.01
N ILE A 205 -9.88 4.88 21.28
CA ILE A 205 -11.02 4.03 21.66
C ILE A 205 -12.32 4.55 21.08
N GLU A 206 -12.58 5.85 21.22
CA GLU A 206 -13.78 6.50 20.69
C GLU A 206 -13.88 6.40 19.16
N SER A 207 -12.74 6.35 18.46
CA SER A 207 -12.69 6.12 17.02
C SER A 207 -12.95 4.66 16.60
N GLY A 208 -12.97 3.72 17.54
CA GLY A 208 -13.16 2.28 17.26
C GLY A 208 -14.33 1.95 16.31
N PRO A 209 -15.53 2.56 16.45
CA PRO A 209 -16.66 2.32 15.55
C PRO A 209 -16.45 2.79 14.10
N THR A 210 -15.51 3.71 13.85
CA THR A 210 -15.22 4.21 12.49
C THR A 210 -14.12 3.40 11.79
N ILE A 211 -13.42 2.53 12.54
CA ILE A 211 -12.37 1.67 12.02
C ILE A 211 -13.01 0.34 11.59
N PRO A 212 -12.74 -0.16 10.36
CA PRO A 212 -13.23 -1.46 9.89
C PRO A 212 -12.55 -2.61 10.65
N SER A 213 -12.97 -2.79 11.90
CA SER A 213 -12.42 -3.68 12.90
C SER A 213 -12.71 -5.16 12.62
N SER A 214 -13.59 -5.49 11.67
CA SER A 214 -13.85 -6.86 11.22
C SER A 214 -12.75 -7.44 10.33
N ILE A 215 -11.94 -6.57 9.68
CA ILE A 215 -10.93 -6.95 8.69
C ILE A 215 -9.51 -6.59 9.15
N PHE A 216 -9.35 -5.52 9.93
CA PHE A 216 -8.04 -5.11 10.45
C PHE A 216 -7.77 -5.68 11.86
N GLU A 217 -6.97 -6.74 11.91
CA GLU A 217 -6.45 -7.32 13.17
C GLU A 217 -5.18 -6.62 13.69
N GLY A 218 -4.76 -5.51 13.07
CA GLY A 218 -3.58 -4.74 13.45
C GLY A 218 -3.68 -4.09 14.84
N SER A 219 -2.87 -3.05 15.07
CA SER A 219 -2.79 -2.26 16.30
C SER A 219 -4.11 -2.04 17.05
N PHE A 220 -5.23 -1.93 16.34
CA PHE A 220 -6.55 -1.65 16.89
C PHE A 220 -7.22 -2.82 17.64
N ARG A 221 -6.98 -4.10 17.34
CA ARG A 221 -7.64 -5.21 18.09
C ARG A 221 -6.89 -5.60 19.37
N GLY A 222 -5.55 -5.49 19.38
CA GLY A 222 -4.71 -5.96 20.48
C GLY A 222 -4.18 -4.87 21.43
N GLN A 223 -4.16 -3.59 21.05
CA GLN A 223 -3.57 -2.53 21.88
C GLN A 223 -4.49 -1.94 22.94
N TYR A 224 -5.80 -2.22 22.91
CA TYR A 224 -6.69 -1.78 23.99
C TYR A 224 -6.30 -2.36 25.36
N TYR A 225 -5.60 -3.50 25.41
CA TYR A 225 -5.05 -4.03 26.66
C TYR A 225 -3.84 -3.24 27.19
N TYR A 226 -3.05 -2.59 26.33
CA TYR A 226 -1.89 -1.79 26.73
C TYR A 226 -2.25 -0.32 27.03
N ILE A 227 -3.29 0.21 26.38
CA ILE A 227 -3.80 1.56 26.63
C ILE A 227 -4.52 1.64 28.00
N LEU A 228 -5.09 0.54 28.48
CA LEU A 228 -5.84 0.46 29.75
C LEU A 228 -5.03 -0.05 30.96
N SER A 229 -3.76 -0.40 30.81
CA SER A 229 -2.92 -0.94 31.90
C SER A 229 -2.01 0.12 32.57
N ILE A 230 -2.29 1.41 32.38
CA ILE A 230 -1.54 2.56 32.93
C ILE A 230 -2.39 3.44 33.85
#